data_AF-A0A0L0LIT8-F1
#
_entry.id   AF-A0A0L0LIT8-F1
#
_cell.length_a   1.000
_cell.length_b   1.000
_cell.length_c   1.000
_cell.angle_alpha   90.00
_cell.angle_beta   90.00
_cell.angle_gamma   90.00
#
_symmetry.space_group_name_H-M   'P 1'
#
loop_
_entity.id
_entity.type
_entity.pdbx_description
1 polymer ?
#
loop_
_entity_poly.entity_id
_entity_poly.type
_entity_poly.pdbx_seq_one_letter_code
_entity_poly.pdbx_strand_id
1 'polypeptide(L)'
;MSNLLKNNAYHILGLDTSAAQKDIQRRAKEIVKFLQIDDTPEYDLDLGIFDNFRTEESVKEAIQRLTSPKKQIKEYFFWFHIADDIDQQAVGVFRKKQPEEAIRIWEHHAEGDTIKALFYKKNLAILYGLLLFKENNEKYLKKSLQLWSEIVNSTKFWSAFSKAYKLNDELDTDQAIITAFQSECASYISDLYTELSHEHKDDSYISEFGQLFNVRGQKTEKVVLNPIFNDITAAVEKLEAMKVSEDGEFDQDEAAQIKQYIGQIQESSNKLIDLGLYDDSQTKTIRDRAAAAIRSIVLDIHNNLDDLPKAEQLLKVAMQFVGTPGMKHKLQQDLDTFEQNKKDMAKISPVLELLKEKKYVEAIALIDKTKEEHKDETDLVDAMNSKKKEAVTMYAVGEFLEGRKLFEKDKYDEAAPRLQKAAAIVYENIEIFDVDKSVVDSWLQLIKDNVKIMTSENAKEVDAIQDKMIKKIDDAFDERWEQMAIKVLVNGYYYVGLGEVIKKKKAENTKSSAIGWIVWIIIIIVLGALFN
;
A
#
# COMPACT_ATOMS: atom_id res chain seq x y z
N MET A 1 -5.34 -34.17 -7.45
CA MET A 1 -4.05 -34.69 -6.91
C MET A 1 -4.37 -35.85 -5.99
N SER A 2 -3.71 -36.99 -6.14
CA SER A 2 -3.96 -38.18 -5.31
C SER A 2 -3.63 -37.91 -3.84
N ASN A 3 -4.28 -38.62 -2.93
CA ASN A 3 -3.94 -38.64 -1.51
C ASN A 3 -2.70 -39.54 -1.29
N LEU A 4 -1.71 -39.06 -0.54
CA LEU A 4 -0.38 -39.66 -0.48
C LEU A 4 -0.38 -41.05 0.17
N LEU A 5 -1.18 -41.26 1.22
CA LEU A 5 -1.25 -42.53 1.95
C LEU A 5 -2.40 -43.41 1.45
N LYS A 6 -3.59 -42.84 1.25
CA LYS A 6 -4.76 -43.56 0.75
C LYS A 6 -4.52 -44.18 -0.63
N ASN A 7 -3.90 -43.42 -1.53
CA ASN A 7 -3.64 -43.87 -2.90
C ASN A 7 -2.19 -44.32 -3.10
N ASN A 8 -1.47 -44.64 -2.03
CA ASN A 8 -0.13 -45.20 -2.14
C ASN A 8 -0.19 -46.50 -2.98
N ALA A 9 0.73 -46.69 -3.91
CA ALA A 9 0.69 -47.80 -4.83
C ALA A 9 0.85 -49.17 -4.13
N TYR A 10 1.68 -49.24 -3.09
CA TYR A 10 1.87 -50.45 -2.29
C TYR A 10 0.63 -50.77 -1.44
N HIS A 11 -0.06 -49.74 -0.93
CA HIS A 11 -1.35 -49.88 -0.26
C HIS A 11 -2.43 -50.43 -1.22
N ILE A 12 -2.59 -49.81 -2.38
CA ILE A 12 -3.58 -50.24 -3.40
C ILE A 12 -3.33 -51.69 -3.81
N LEU A 13 -2.08 -52.09 -3.98
CA LEU A 13 -1.75 -53.46 -4.36
C LEU A 13 -1.72 -54.45 -3.18
N GLY A 14 -1.74 -53.97 -1.92
CA GLY A 14 -1.61 -54.82 -0.74
C GLY A 14 -0.24 -55.53 -0.67
N LEU A 15 0.82 -54.85 -1.14
CA LEU A 15 2.19 -55.37 -1.21
C LEU A 15 3.11 -54.62 -0.27
N ASP A 16 4.17 -55.28 0.17
CA ASP A 16 5.26 -54.63 0.88
C ASP A 16 6.24 -53.95 -0.10
N THR A 17 7.09 -53.07 0.41
CA THR A 17 8.00 -52.28 -0.41
C THR A 17 9.14 -53.08 -1.06
N SER A 18 9.35 -54.35 -0.67
CA SER A 18 10.35 -55.26 -1.27
C SER A 18 9.78 -56.10 -2.42
N ALA A 19 8.49 -55.97 -2.75
CA ALA A 19 7.88 -56.74 -3.83
C ALA A 19 8.54 -56.44 -5.20
N ALA A 20 8.95 -57.51 -5.90
CA ALA A 20 9.53 -57.44 -7.24
C ALA A 20 8.50 -56.98 -8.30
N GLN A 21 8.94 -56.44 -9.44
CA GLN A 21 8.06 -55.97 -10.51
C GLN A 21 7.15 -57.09 -11.04
N LYS A 22 7.65 -58.33 -11.08
CA LYS A 22 6.84 -59.50 -11.45
C LYS A 22 5.67 -59.72 -10.50
N ASP A 23 5.88 -59.55 -9.20
CA ASP A 23 4.84 -59.72 -8.18
C ASP A 23 3.83 -58.58 -8.22
N ILE A 24 4.31 -57.34 -8.43
CA ILE A 24 3.47 -56.15 -8.68
C ILE A 24 2.51 -56.41 -9.85
N GLN A 25 3.03 -56.86 -11.00
CA GLN A 25 2.21 -57.14 -12.19
C GLN A 25 1.22 -58.30 -11.97
N ARG A 26 1.64 -59.35 -11.24
CA ARG A 26 0.77 -60.48 -10.91
C ARG A 26 -0.39 -60.02 -10.03
N ARG A 27 -0.08 -59.28 -8.96
CA ARG A 27 -1.07 -58.77 -7.99
C ARG A 27 -2.06 -57.82 -8.65
N ALA A 28 -1.60 -56.92 -9.51
CA ALA A 28 -2.50 -56.02 -10.22
C ALA A 28 -3.49 -56.77 -11.13
N LYS A 29 -3.04 -57.80 -11.87
CA LYS A 29 -3.91 -58.64 -12.70
C LYS A 29 -4.92 -59.42 -11.88
N GLU A 30 -4.52 -59.87 -10.70
CA GLU A 30 -5.40 -60.56 -9.74
C GLU A 30 -6.50 -59.61 -9.26
N ILE A 31 -6.13 -58.42 -8.76
CA ILE A 31 -7.10 -57.43 -8.26
C ILE A 31 -8.10 -57.04 -9.35
N VAL A 32 -7.65 -56.74 -10.58
CA VAL A 32 -8.55 -56.39 -11.69
C VAL A 32 -9.55 -57.50 -11.99
N LYS A 33 -9.16 -58.78 -11.90
CA LYS A 33 -10.09 -59.89 -12.12
C LYS A 33 -11.17 -59.98 -11.05
N PHE A 34 -10.85 -59.73 -9.79
CA PHE A 34 -11.84 -59.66 -8.71
C PHE A 34 -12.79 -58.48 -8.92
N LEU A 35 -12.25 -57.30 -9.26
CA LEU A 35 -13.06 -56.10 -9.51
C LEU A 35 -14.05 -56.30 -10.67
N GLN A 36 -13.69 -57.06 -11.70
CA GLN A 36 -14.57 -57.39 -12.84
C GLN A 36 -15.78 -58.26 -12.48
N ILE A 37 -15.77 -58.92 -11.32
CA ILE A 37 -16.89 -59.70 -10.79
C ILE A 37 -17.55 -59.00 -9.59
N ASP A 38 -17.35 -57.69 -9.46
CA ASP A 38 -17.85 -56.84 -8.36
C ASP A 38 -17.38 -57.31 -6.97
N ASP A 39 -16.20 -57.93 -6.89
CA ASP A 39 -15.56 -58.37 -5.66
C ASP A 39 -14.27 -57.58 -5.37
N THR A 40 -13.96 -57.35 -4.10
CA THR A 40 -12.77 -56.60 -3.68
C THR A 40 -11.89 -57.47 -2.79
N PRO A 41 -10.68 -57.85 -3.24
CA PRO A 41 -9.82 -58.70 -2.44
C PRO A 41 -9.25 -57.93 -1.25
N GLU A 42 -9.16 -58.63 -0.12
CA GLU A 42 -8.47 -58.17 1.09
C GLU A 42 -7.08 -58.82 1.19
N TYR A 43 -6.11 -58.02 1.63
CA TYR A 43 -4.72 -58.42 1.81
C TYR A 43 -4.21 -58.08 3.21
N ASP A 44 -3.10 -58.72 3.52
CA ASP A 44 -2.36 -58.62 4.78
C ASP A 44 -1.93 -57.20 5.21
N LEU A 45 -1.85 -56.25 4.28
CA LEU A 45 -1.47 -54.86 4.55
C LEU A 45 -2.67 -53.91 4.46
N ASP A 46 -3.88 -54.45 4.50
CA ASP A 46 -5.11 -53.67 4.44
C ASP A 46 -5.46 -53.21 5.82
N LEU A 47 -5.31 -51.91 6.01
CA LEU A 47 -5.30 -51.37 7.36
C LEU A 47 -6.71 -51.08 7.91
N GLY A 48 -7.74 -51.20 7.07
CA GLY A 48 -9.11 -50.84 7.44
C GLY A 48 -9.28 -49.37 7.80
N ILE A 49 -8.43 -48.50 7.26
CA ILE A 49 -8.46 -47.04 7.46
C ILE A 49 -9.20 -46.34 6.33
N PHE A 50 -9.09 -46.87 5.12
CA PHE A 50 -9.71 -46.30 3.93
C PHE A 50 -10.66 -47.31 3.31
N ASP A 51 -11.81 -46.82 2.88
CA ASP A 51 -12.77 -47.58 2.08
C ASP A 51 -12.61 -47.25 0.59
N ASN A 52 -13.05 -48.18 -0.27
CA ASN A 52 -13.18 -48.01 -1.72
C ASN A 52 -11.92 -47.45 -2.42
N PHE A 53 -10.73 -47.83 -1.93
CA PHE A 53 -9.45 -47.35 -2.48
C PHE A 53 -8.94 -48.22 -3.63
N ARG A 54 -9.49 -49.43 -3.81
CA ARG A 54 -9.20 -50.34 -4.94
C ARG A 54 -10.28 -50.22 -6.00
N THR A 55 -9.92 -49.61 -7.12
CA THR A 55 -10.72 -49.54 -8.34
C THR A 55 -9.82 -49.94 -9.52
N GLU A 56 -10.39 -50.30 -10.67
CA GLU A 56 -9.57 -50.63 -11.84
C GLU A 56 -8.64 -49.47 -12.22
N GLU A 57 -9.14 -48.24 -12.09
CA GLU A 57 -8.37 -47.02 -12.31
C GLU A 57 -7.24 -46.87 -11.31
N SER A 58 -7.53 -47.00 -10.00
CA SER A 58 -6.48 -46.84 -8.97
C SER A 58 -5.40 -47.91 -9.07
N VAL A 59 -5.75 -49.15 -9.45
CA VAL A 59 -4.78 -50.23 -9.69
C VAL A 59 -3.92 -49.93 -10.91
N LYS A 60 -4.52 -49.48 -12.02
CA LYS A 60 -3.78 -49.09 -13.23
C LYS A 60 -2.81 -47.94 -12.94
N GLU A 61 -3.25 -46.93 -12.21
CA GLU A 61 -2.39 -45.82 -11.81
C GLU A 61 -1.27 -46.27 -10.87
N ALA A 62 -1.55 -47.15 -9.90
CA ALA A 62 -0.55 -47.68 -8.98
C ALA A 62 0.60 -48.36 -9.74
N ILE A 63 0.27 -49.21 -10.73
CA ILE A 63 1.28 -49.80 -11.62
C ILE A 63 2.08 -48.71 -12.34
N GLN A 64 1.41 -47.73 -12.93
CA GLN A 64 2.09 -46.64 -13.64
C GLN A 64 3.07 -45.88 -12.74
N ARG A 65 2.72 -45.65 -11.47
CA ARG A 65 3.62 -45.01 -10.49
C ARG A 65 4.81 -45.89 -10.13
N LEU A 66 4.61 -47.20 -9.97
CA LEU A 66 5.67 -48.17 -9.66
C LEU A 66 6.60 -48.51 -10.84
N THR A 67 6.24 -48.11 -12.07
CA THR A 67 7.11 -48.25 -13.26
C THR A 67 7.98 -47.02 -13.56
N SER A 68 7.87 -45.95 -12.77
CA SER A 68 8.63 -44.71 -12.96
C SER A 68 9.57 -44.49 -11.77
N PRO A 69 10.91 -44.45 -11.94
CA PRO A 69 11.85 -44.28 -10.84
C PRO A 69 11.52 -43.10 -9.91
N LYS A 70 11.18 -41.94 -10.50
CA LYS A 70 10.83 -40.72 -9.76
C LYS A 70 9.54 -40.88 -8.93
N LYS A 71 8.58 -41.66 -9.41
CA LYS A 71 7.31 -41.88 -8.70
C LYS A 71 7.44 -43.03 -7.69
N GLN A 72 8.09 -44.12 -8.06
CA GLN A 72 8.29 -45.30 -7.22
C GLN A 72 8.99 -44.96 -5.91
N ILE A 73 10.07 -44.16 -5.94
CA ILE A 73 10.78 -43.77 -4.71
C ILE A 73 9.87 -43.04 -3.72
N LYS A 74 8.92 -42.23 -4.21
CA LYS A 74 7.92 -41.55 -3.40
C LYS A 74 6.94 -42.56 -2.80
N GLU A 75 6.42 -43.49 -3.60
CA GLU A 75 5.54 -44.56 -3.11
C GLU A 75 6.23 -45.42 -2.04
N TYR A 76 7.50 -45.76 -2.25
CA TYR A 76 8.34 -46.54 -1.34
C TYR A 76 8.59 -45.80 -0.02
N PHE A 77 8.90 -44.51 -0.09
CA PHE A 77 9.15 -43.71 1.10
C PHE A 77 7.89 -43.56 1.97
N PHE A 78 6.73 -43.32 1.37
CA PHE A 78 5.48 -43.11 2.10
C PHE A 78 4.71 -44.42 2.39
N TRP A 79 5.40 -45.56 2.41
CA TRP A 79 4.85 -46.83 2.86
C TRP A 79 5.76 -47.55 3.87
N PHE A 80 5.24 -48.57 4.54
CA PHE A 80 5.97 -49.28 5.60
C PHE A 80 7.20 -50.00 5.07
N HIS A 81 8.32 -49.84 5.78
CA HIS A 81 9.54 -50.62 5.54
C HIS A 81 9.54 -51.83 6.46
N ILE A 82 9.49 -53.03 5.90
CA ILE A 82 9.44 -54.28 6.67
C ILE A 82 10.74 -55.04 6.41
N ALA A 83 11.69 -54.99 7.35
CA ALA A 83 13.03 -55.56 7.14
C ALA A 83 13.45 -56.61 8.17
N ASP A 84 12.84 -56.65 9.35
CA ASP A 84 13.16 -57.64 10.37
C ASP A 84 11.95 -58.10 11.18
N ASP A 85 12.20 -59.00 12.14
CA ASP A 85 11.18 -59.64 12.94
C ASP A 85 10.35 -58.64 13.77
N ILE A 86 10.92 -57.49 14.13
CA ILE A 86 10.21 -56.44 14.87
C ILE A 86 9.17 -55.77 13.96
N ASP A 87 9.54 -55.44 12.72
CA ASP A 87 8.58 -54.90 11.75
C ASP A 87 7.49 -55.91 11.42
N GLN A 88 7.85 -57.19 11.25
CA GLN A 88 6.89 -58.27 11.01
C GLN A 88 5.92 -58.42 12.19
N GLN A 89 6.41 -58.33 13.43
CA GLN A 89 5.57 -58.36 14.63
C GLN A 89 4.63 -57.16 14.68
N ALA A 90 5.12 -55.94 14.44
CA ALA A 90 4.31 -54.72 14.46
C ALA A 90 3.19 -54.76 13.40
N VAL A 91 3.53 -55.13 12.16
CA VAL A 91 2.55 -55.28 11.07
C VAL A 91 1.59 -56.44 11.32
N GLY A 92 2.07 -57.56 11.89
CA GLY A 92 1.22 -58.70 12.23
C GLY A 92 0.18 -58.39 13.31
N VAL A 93 0.49 -57.49 14.24
CA VAL A 93 -0.48 -56.98 15.22
C VAL A 93 -1.43 -55.96 14.59
N PHE A 94 -0.96 -55.19 13.62
CA PHE A 94 -1.80 -54.30 12.83
C PHE A 94 -2.97 -55.04 12.18
N ARG A 95 -2.71 -56.22 11.59
CA ARG A 95 -3.73 -57.10 10.98
C ARG A 95 -4.85 -57.51 11.94
N LYS A 96 -4.59 -57.50 13.25
CA LYS A 96 -5.58 -57.81 14.30
C LYS A 96 -6.41 -56.59 14.71
N LYS A 97 -6.31 -55.47 13.98
CA LYS A 97 -6.99 -54.18 14.25
C LYS A 97 -6.62 -53.60 15.63
N GLN A 98 -5.35 -53.76 16.03
CA GLN A 98 -4.79 -53.24 17.29
C GLN A 98 -3.64 -52.25 17.01
N PRO A 99 -3.93 -51.06 16.44
CA PRO A 99 -2.89 -50.11 16.03
C PRO A 99 -2.05 -49.59 17.20
N GLU A 100 -2.60 -49.51 18.42
CA GLU A 100 -1.89 -49.05 19.61
C GLU A 100 -0.75 -50.00 20.01
N GLU A 101 -0.91 -51.29 19.77
CA GLU A 101 0.13 -52.27 20.07
C GLU A 101 1.27 -52.20 19.05
N ALA A 102 0.94 -51.95 17.77
CA ALA A 102 1.96 -51.66 16.75
C ALA A 102 2.75 -50.38 17.08
N ILE A 103 2.07 -49.33 17.57
CA ILE A 103 2.72 -48.12 18.10
C ILE A 103 3.69 -48.52 19.22
N ARG A 104 3.24 -49.29 20.23
CA ARG A 104 4.09 -49.67 21.36
C ARG A 104 5.34 -50.44 20.94
N ILE A 105 5.21 -51.38 20.01
CA ILE A 105 6.33 -52.16 19.49
C ILE A 105 7.36 -51.24 18.84
N TRP A 106 6.97 -50.42 17.86
CA TRP A 106 7.93 -49.56 17.19
C TRP A 106 8.45 -48.45 18.11
N GLU A 107 7.65 -47.87 19.01
CA GLU A 107 8.11 -46.83 19.94
C GLU A 107 9.22 -47.35 20.86
N HIS A 108 9.06 -48.56 21.40
CA HIS A 108 10.06 -49.19 22.26
C HIS A 108 11.40 -49.40 21.52
N HIS A 109 11.36 -49.75 20.23
CA HIS A 109 12.55 -50.02 19.44
C HIS A 109 13.09 -48.79 18.68
N ALA A 110 12.33 -47.71 18.60
CA ALA A 110 12.71 -46.45 17.96
C ALA A 110 13.61 -45.56 18.84
N GLU A 111 13.94 -45.99 20.07
CA GLU A 111 14.84 -45.26 20.95
C GLU A 111 16.28 -45.19 20.38
N GLY A 112 16.86 -43.99 20.46
CA GLY A 112 18.21 -43.71 19.97
C GLY A 112 18.29 -43.31 18.50
N ASP A 113 19.50 -43.42 17.94
CA ASP A 113 19.85 -42.97 16.58
C ASP A 113 20.44 -44.11 15.72
N THR A 114 20.16 -45.38 16.03
CA THR A 114 20.62 -46.48 15.16
C THR A 114 19.90 -46.45 13.80
N ILE A 115 20.50 -47.05 12.76
CA ILE A 115 19.85 -47.11 11.44
C ILE A 115 18.48 -47.78 11.53
N LYS A 116 18.37 -48.88 12.29
CA LYS A 116 17.10 -49.57 12.54
C LYS A 116 16.08 -48.68 13.24
N ALA A 117 16.50 -48.01 14.32
CA ALA A 117 15.63 -47.07 15.05
C ALA A 117 15.06 -45.98 14.12
N LEU A 118 15.86 -45.43 13.20
CA LEU A 118 15.41 -44.43 12.23
C LEU A 118 14.34 -44.97 11.25
N PHE A 119 14.43 -46.24 10.83
CA PHE A 119 13.37 -46.87 10.03
C PHE A 119 12.10 -47.16 10.85
N TYR A 120 12.23 -47.54 12.12
CA TYR A 120 11.07 -47.68 13.01
C TYR A 120 10.38 -46.32 13.24
N LYS A 121 11.13 -45.23 13.39
CA LYS A 121 10.59 -43.86 13.43
C LYS A 121 9.81 -43.51 12.16
N LYS A 122 10.32 -43.89 10.99
CA LYS A 122 9.60 -43.71 9.71
C LYS A 122 8.29 -44.47 9.69
N ASN A 123 8.30 -45.74 10.10
CA ASN A 123 7.09 -46.55 10.18
C ASN A 123 6.08 -45.95 11.17
N LEU A 124 6.53 -45.47 12.34
CA LEU A 124 5.69 -44.75 13.30
C LEU A 124 5.10 -43.47 12.72
N ALA A 125 5.89 -42.66 12.00
CA ALA A 125 5.41 -41.42 11.40
C ALA A 125 4.30 -41.68 10.39
N ILE A 126 4.45 -42.72 9.56
CA ILE A 126 3.43 -43.20 8.61
C ILE A 126 2.20 -43.72 9.36
N LEU A 127 2.38 -44.53 10.40
CA LEU A 127 1.27 -45.06 11.20
C LEU A 127 0.45 -43.94 11.86
N TYR A 128 1.12 -42.96 12.46
CA TYR A 128 0.43 -41.79 13.01
C TYR A 128 -0.31 -41.01 11.92
N GLY A 129 0.29 -40.80 10.74
CA GLY A 129 -0.38 -40.15 9.61
C GLY A 129 -1.63 -40.91 9.14
N LEU A 130 -1.56 -42.23 9.11
CA LEU A 130 -2.68 -43.10 8.78
C LEU A 130 -3.80 -43.04 9.84
N LEU A 131 -3.46 -43.08 11.12
CA LEU A 131 -4.44 -42.95 12.21
C LEU A 131 -5.09 -41.57 12.24
N LEU A 132 -4.33 -40.53 11.87
CA LEU A 132 -4.86 -39.18 11.70
C LEU A 132 -5.90 -39.10 10.59
N PHE A 133 -5.91 -39.97 9.58
CA PHE A 133 -7.02 -40.03 8.62
C PHE A 133 -8.30 -40.64 9.22
N LYS A 134 -8.19 -41.44 10.27
CA LYS A 134 -9.33 -42.08 10.94
C LYS A 134 -9.94 -41.16 12.01
N GLU A 135 -9.11 -40.46 12.76
CA GLU A 135 -9.55 -39.55 13.82
C GLU A 135 -8.61 -38.35 13.97
N ASN A 136 -9.18 -37.18 14.26
CA ASN A 136 -8.37 -36.03 14.65
C ASN A 136 -7.79 -36.26 16.06
N ASN A 137 -6.46 -36.19 16.18
CA ASN A 137 -5.76 -36.49 17.43
C ASN A 137 -4.46 -35.67 17.52
N GLU A 138 -4.48 -34.60 18.32
CA GLU A 138 -3.35 -33.69 18.52
C GLU A 138 -2.05 -34.39 18.94
N LYS A 139 -2.14 -35.46 19.75
CA LYS A 139 -0.97 -36.23 20.18
C LYS A 139 -0.32 -36.94 19.00
N TYR A 140 -1.12 -37.52 18.10
CA TYR A 140 -0.62 -38.19 16.91
C TYR A 140 -0.04 -37.20 15.90
N LEU A 141 -0.66 -36.02 15.74
CA LEU A 141 -0.16 -34.93 14.91
C LEU A 141 1.26 -34.53 15.36
N LYS A 142 1.41 -34.15 16.63
CA LYS A 142 2.70 -33.72 17.19
C LYS A 142 3.77 -34.80 17.09
N LYS A 143 3.44 -36.05 17.42
CA LYS A 143 4.39 -37.17 17.32
C LYS A 143 4.80 -37.44 15.87
N SER A 144 3.85 -37.43 14.93
CA SER A 144 4.17 -37.67 13.52
C SER A 144 5.07 -36.56 12.95
N LEU A 145 4.77 -35.30 13.25
CA LEU A 145 5.59 -34.15 12.83
C LEU A 145 6.99 -34.20 13.43
N GLN A 146 7.11 -34.50 14.72
CA GLN A 146 8.41 -34.65 15.39
C GLN A 146 9.25 -35.74 14.71
N LEU A 147 8.67 -36.92 14.49
CA LEU A 147 9.38 -38.04 13.85
C LEU A 147 9.81 -37.68 12.42
N TRP A 148 8.93 -37.04 11.64
CA TRP A 148 9.29 -36.58 10.31
C TRP A 148 10.46 -35.58 10.33
N SER A 149 10.48 -34.66 11.30
CA SER A 149 11.57 -33.68 11.43
C SER A 149 12.90 -34.37 11.74
N GLU A 150 12.90 -35.35 12.64
CA GLU A 150 14.09 -36.16 12.93
C GLU A 150 14.59 -36.93 11.71
N ILE A 151 13.68 -37.50 10.91
CA ILE A 151 13.99 -38.29 9.71
C ILE A 151 14.55 -37.41 8.59
N VAL A 152 13.83 -36.33 8.24
CA VAL A 152 14.17 -35.46 7.11
C VAL A 152 15.50 -34.75 7.33
N ASN A 153 15.83 -34.40 8.57
CA ASN A 153 17.08 -33.73 8.90
C ASN A 153 18.25 -34.71 9.15
N SER A 154 18.02 -36.03 9.15
CA SER A 154 19.06 -37.02 9.43
C SER A 154 19.80 -37.47 8.16
N THR A 155 21.04 -37.00 8.00
CA THR A 155 21.95 -37.44 6.93
C THR A 155 22.22 -38.96 7.00
N LYS A 156 22.26 -39.51 8.21
CA LYS A 156 22.42 -40.95 8.47
C LYS A 156 21.24 -41.74 7.96
N PHE A 157 20.01 -41.28 8.21
CA PHE A 157 18.80 -41.90 7.67
C PHE A 157 18.85 -41.90 6.14
N TRP A 158 19.13 -40.77 5.50
CA TRP A 158 19.14 -40.67 4.03
C TRP A 158 20.17 -41.59 3.36
N SER A 159 21.36 -41.71 3.96
CA SER A 159 22.39 -42.66 3.49
C SER A 159 21.91 -44.11 3.58
N ALA A 160 21.24 -44.47 4.69
CA ALA A 160 20.68 -45.81 4.87
C ALA A 160 19.47 -46.07 3.95
N PHE A 161 18.57 -45.09 3.81
CA PHE A 161 17.41 -45.14 2.93
C PHE A 161 17.82 -45.37 1.47
N SER A 162 18.81 -44.63 0.96
CA SER A 162 19.32 -44.80 -0.41
C SER A 162 19.79 -46.24 -0.66
N LYS A 163 20.51 -46.85 0.30
CA LYS A 163 20.97 -48.24 0.21
C LYS A 163 19.82 -49.24 0.27
N ALA A 164 18.88 -49.05 1.19
CA ALA A 164 17.72 -49.93 1.36
C ALA A 164 16.77 -49.89 0.15
N TYR A 165 16.56 -48.70 -0.42
CA TYR A 165 15.79 -48.52 -1.65
C TYR A 165 16.45 -49.24 -2.83
N LYS A 166 17.75 -49.00 -3.05
CA LYS A 166 18.51 -49.62 -4.16
C LYS A 166 18.56 -51.15 -4.09
N LEU A 167 18.47 -51.75 -2.91
CA LEU A 167 18.41 -53.21 -2.77
C LEU A 167 17.16 -53.82 -3.42
N ASN A 168 16.06 -53.07 -3.45
CA ASN A 168 14.75 -53.49 -3.94
C ASN A 168 14.36 -52.80 -5.26
N ASP A 169 15.27 -52.04 -5.85
CA ASP A 169 15.01 -51.21 -7.02
C ASP A 169 15.41 -51.94 -8.31
N GLU A 170 14.41 -52.49 -9.00
CA GLU A 170 14.59 -53.14 -10.31
C GLU A 170 14.59 -52.15 -11.49
N LEU A 171 14.44 -50.83 -11.23
CA LEU A 171 14.41 -49.81 -12.28
C LEU A 171 15.74 -49.06 -12.46
N ASP A 172 16.79 -49.47 -11.75
CA ASP A 172 18.12 -48.84 -11.77
C ASP A 172 18.07 -47.30 -11.55
N THR A 173 17.36 -46.87 -10.51
CA THR A 173 17.17 -45.46 -10.19
C THR A 173 18.50 -44.75 -9.91
N ASP A 174 18.75 -43.70 -10.69
CA ASP A 174 19.94 -42.86 -10.55
C ASP A 174 20.00 -42.17 -9.17
N GLN A 175 21.22 -42.01 -8.64
CA GLN A 175 21.47 -41.30 -7.39
C GLN A 175 20.97 -39.83 -7.43
N ALA A 176 20.96 -39.19 -8.59
CA ALA A 176 20.41 -37.85 -8.79
C ALA A 176 18.90 -37.80 -8.49
N ILE A 177 18.14 -38.84 -8.86
CA ILE A 177 16.70 -38.93 -8.57
C ILE A 177 16.47 -39.08 -7.07
N ILE A 178 17.27 -39.91 -6.39
CA ILE A 178 17.21 -40.08 -4.94
C ILE A 178 17.52 -38.75 -4.22
N THR A 179 18.55 -38.05 -4.67
CA THR A 179 18.96 -36.75 -4.09
C THR A 179 17.90 -35.68 -4.31
N ALA A 180 17.30 -35.62 -5.50
CA ALA A 180 16.19 -34.73 -5.78
C ALA A 180 14.98 -35.04 -4.88
N PHE A 181 14.63 -36.32 -4.73
CA PHE A 181 13.56 -36.74 -3.82
C PHE A 181 13.84 -36.32 -2.37
N GLN A 182 15.06 -36.50 -1.88
CA GLN A 182 15.46 -36.06 -0.54
C GLN A 182 15.21 -34.55 -0.35
N SER A 183 15.60 -33.72 -1.33
CA SER A 183 15.38 -32.27 -1.26
C SER A 183 13.90 -31.86 -1.32
N GLU A 184 13.06 -32.65 -1.98
CA GLU A 184 11.62 -32.40 -2.10
C GLU A 184 10.78 -33.05 -0.97
N CYS A 185 11.39 -33.90 -0.12
CA CYS A 185 10.67 -34.74 0.84
C CYS A 185 9.81 -33.94 1.81
N ALA A 186 10.33 -32.85 2.39
CA ALA A 186 9.57 -31.97 3.28
C ALA A 186 8.33 -31.38 2.58
N SER A 187 8.44 -31.05 1.29
CA SER A 187 7.30 -30.56 0.50
C SER A 187 6.23 -31.63 0.32
N TYR A 188 6.60 -32.90 0.12
CA TYR A 188 5.64 -34.01 0.08
C TYR A 188 4.99 -34.31 1.42
N ILE A 189 5.73 -34.15 2.52
CA ILE A 189 5.15 -34.26 3.87
C ILE A 189 4.16 -33.11 4.10
N SER A 190 4.48 -31.89 3.66
CA SER A 190 3.55 -30.76 3.70
C SER A 190 2.23 -31.06 2.95
N ASP A 191 2.31 -31.71 1.78
CA ASP A 191 1.12 -32.13 1.02
C ASP A 191 0.25 -33.10 1.82
N LEU A 192 0.86 -34.05 2.56
CA LEU A 192 0.14 -34.98 3.43
C LEU A 192 -0.61 -34.24 4.56
N TYR A 193 0.04 -33.29 5.23
CA TYR A 193 -0.62 -32.52 6.29
C TYR A 193 -1.70 -31.57 5.77
N THR A 194 -1.56 -31.11 4.52
CA THR A 194 -2.63 -30.38 3.83
C THR A 194 -3.83 -31.30 3.55
N GLU A 195 -3.60 -32.55 3.17
CA GLU A 195 -4.70 -33.54 3.01
C GLU A 195 -5.43 -33.80 4.32
N LEU A 196 -4.70 -33.99 5.42
CA LEU A 196 -5.27 -34.19 6.75
C LEU A 196 -6.07 -32.97 7.22
N SER A 197 -5.55 -31.76 6.96
CA SER A 197 -6.26 -30.52 7.24
C SER A 197 -7.62 -30.46 6.53
N HIS A 198 -7.66 -30.83 5.25
CA HIS A 198 -8.91 -30.89 4.49
C HIS A 198 -9.89 -31.96 4.99
N GLU A 199 -9.38 -33.13 5.38
CA GLU A 199 -10.22 -34.23 5.90
C GLU A 199 -10.95 -33.79 7.18
N HIS A 200 -10.24 -33.12 8.10
CA HIS A 200 -10.79 -32.71 9.39
C HIS A 200 -11.34 -31.29 9.44
N LYS A 201 -11.13 -30.49 8.39
CA LYS A 201 -11.38 -29.04 8.37
C LYS A 201 -10.68 -28.33 9.54
N ASP A 202 -9.42 -28.71 9.75
CA ASP A 202 -8.60 -28.24 10.85
C ASP A 202 -7.27 -27.69 10.31
N ASP A 203 -7.08 -26.39 10.42
CA ASP A 203 -5.92 -25.67 9.92
C ASP A 203 -4.68 -25.86 10.82
N SER A 204 -4.85 -26.46 12.01
CA SER A 204 -3.72 -26.79 12.90
C SER A 204 -2.68 -27.70 12.23
N TYR A 205 -3.12 -28.62 11.37
CA TYR A 205 -2.23 -29.51 10.63
C TYR A 205 -1.24 -28.75 9.73
N ILE A 206 -1.70 -27.70 9.05
CA ILE A 206 -0.86 -26.87 8.17
C ILE A 206 0.02 -25.96 9.02
N SER A 207 -0.56 -25.30 10.02
CA SER A 207 0.17 -24.35 10.87
C SER A 207 1.27 -25.02 11.70
N GLU A 208 1.00 -26.17 12.35
CA GLU A 208 1.99 -26.93 13.10
C GLU A 208 3.12 -27.46 12.18
N PHE A 209 2.78 -27.93 10.98
CA PHE A 209 3.79 -28.32 9.99
C PHE A 209 4.64 -27.12 9.57
N GLY A 210 4.02 -26.00 9.24
CA GLY A 210 4.69 -24.77 8.80
C GLY A 210 5.67 -24.24 9.84
N GLN A 211 5.28 -24.25 11.12
CA GLN A 211 6.13 -23.85 12.24
C GLN A 211 7.39 -24.72 12.37
N LEU A 212 7.27 -26.02 12.14
CA LEU A 212 8.37 -26.97 12.34
C LEU A 212 9.32 -27.05 11.14
N PHE A 213 8.78 -27.02 9.91
CA PHE A 213 9.56 -27.26 8.69
C PHE A 213 9.88 -25.99 7.89
N ASN A 214 9.09 -24.93 8.03
CA ASN A 214 9.20 -23.69 7.25
C ASN A 214 9.29 -23.93 5.72
N VAL A 215 8.56 -24.94 5.24
CA VAL A 215 8.46 -25.34 3.83
C VAL A 215 6.99 -25.53 3.52
N ARG A 216 6.60 -25.42 2.25
CA ARG A 216 5.24 -25.75 1.79
C ARG A 216 5.22 -26.77 0.67
N GLY A 217 4.10 -27.48 0.59
CA GLY A 217 3.76 -28.42 -0.45
C GLY A 217 3.15 -27.76 -1.68
N GLN A 218 3.18 -28.47 -2.82
CA GLN A 218 2.45 -28.02 -4.02
C GLN A 218 0.94 -28.01 -3.80
N LYS A 219 0.44 -28.91 -2.95
CA LYS A 219 -0.97 -28.96 -2.57
C LYS A 219 -1.29 -27.74 -1.71
N THR A 220 -0.51 -27.45 -0.66
CA THR A 220 -0.68 -26.23 0.15
C THR A 220 -0.72 -24.99 -0.74
N GLU A 221 0.19 -24.87 -1.70
CA GLU A 221 0.18 -23.75 -2.65
C GLU A 221 -1.12 -23.69 -3.47
N LYS A 222 -1.54 -24.81 -4.07
CA LYS A 222 -2.68 -24.83 -5.00
C LYS A 222 -4.05 -24.72 -4.34
N VAL A 223 -4.25 -25.37 -3.19
CA VAL A 223 -5.58 -25.49 -2.58
C VAL A 223 -5.78 -24.57 -1.38
N VAL A 224 -4.71 -23.97 -0.84
CA VAL A 224 -4.79 -23.04 0.29
C VAL A 224 -4.33 -21.64 -0.13
N LEU A 225 -3.08 -21.48 -0.58
CA LEU A 225 -2.54 -20.14 -0.89
C LEU A 225 -3.18 -19.51 -2.12
N ASN A 226 -3.27 -20.22 -3.24
CA ASN A 226 -3.79 -19.65 -4.50
C ASN A 226 -5.22 -19.09 -4.35
N PRO A 227 -6.18 -19.80 -3.72
CA PRO A 227 -7.50 -19.22 -3.45
C PRO A 227 -7.43 -17.92 -2.64
N ILE A 228 -6.66 -17.91 -1.54
CA ILE A 228 -6.49 -16.72 -0.69
C ILE A 228 -5.86 -15.56 -1.48
N PHE A 229 -4.84 -15.85 -2.29
CA PHE A 229 -4.16 -14.89 -3.13
C PHE A 229 -5.07 -14.33 -4.22
N ASN A 230 -5.94 -15.16 -4.80
CA ASN A 230 -6.94 -14.73 -5.76
C ASN A 230 -7.97 -13.80 -5.10
N ASP A 231 -8.42 -14.11 -3.88
CA ASP A 231 -9.36 -13.25 -3.14
C ASP A 231 -8.76 -11.87 -2.84
N ILE A 232 -7.50 -11.83 -2.37
CA ILE A 232 -6.79 -10.56 -2.14
C ILE A 232 -6.61 -9.82 -3.47
N THR A 233 -6.15 -10.51 -4.51
CA THR A 233 -5.93 -9.91 -5.83
C THR A 233 -7.20 -9.30 -6.41
N ALA A 234 -8.33 -10.00 -6.32
CA ALA A 234 -9.61 -9.50 -6.80
C ALA A 234 -10.08 -8.25 -6.04
N ALA A 235 -9.86 -8.19 -4.72
CA ALA A 235 -10.17 -7.00 -3.93
C ALA A 235 -9.23 -5.83 -4.27
N VAL A 236 -7.94 -6.11 -4.46
CA VAL A 236 -6.93 -5.13 -4.85
C VAL A 236 -7.21 -4.53 -6.23
N GLU A 237 -7.53 -5.36 -7.22
CA GLU A 237 -7.87 -4.89 -8.57
C GLU A 237 -9.09 -3.97 -8.56
N LYS A 238 -10.07 -4.25 -7.69
CA LYS A 238 -11.22 -3.38 -7.52
C LYS A 238 -10.84 -2.05 -6.90
N LEU A 239 -9.96 -2.03 -5.89
CA LEU A 239 -9.42 -0.79 -5.31
C LEU A 239 -8.61 0.02 -6.35
N GLU A 240 -7.74 -0.64 -7.12
CA GLU A 240 -6.92 -0.01 -8.17
C GLU A 240 -7.78 0.58 -9.30
N ALA A 241 -8.97 0.02 -9.56
CA ALA A 241 -9.90 0.52 -10.56
C ALA A 241 -10.82 1.65 -10.07
N MET A 242 -10.83 1.95 -8.76
CA MET A 242 -11.65 3.03 -8.22
C MET A 242 -11.08 4.39 -8.67
N LYS A 243 -11.99 5.29 -9.05
CA LYS A 243 -11.67 6.68 -9.35
C LYS A 243 -12.13 7.56 -8.20
N VAL A 244 -11.40 7.48 -7.10
CA VAL A 244 -11.83 8.09 -5.85
C VAL A 244 -11.73 9.61 -5.95
N SER A 245 -12.82 10.31 -5.64
CA SER A 245 -12.86 11.77 -5.53
C SER A 245 -12.48 12.56 -6.80
N GLU A 246 -12.62 11.94 -7.98
CA GLU A 246 -12.37 12.62 -9.28
C GLU A 246 -13.38 13.75 -9.55
N ASP A 247 -14.56 13.69 -8.94
CA ASP A 247 -15.62 14.71 -9.01
C ASP A 247 -15.49 15.80 -7.93
N GLY A 248 -14.45 15.74 -7.10
CA GLY A 248 -14.21 16.70 -6.04
C GLY A 248 -15.03 16.47 -4.76
N GLU A 249 -15.71 15.33 -4.64
CA GLU A 249 -16.35 14.90 -3.38
C GLU A 249 -15.86 13.50 -2.99
N PHE A 250 -15.92 13.15 -1.70
CA PHE A 250 -15.71 11.78 -1.24
C PHE A 250 -16.99 11.28 -0.62
N ASP A 251 -17.74 10.48 -1.37
CA ASP A 251 -19.10 10.11 -1.02
C ASP A 251 -19.19 8.85 -0.13
N GLN A 252 -20.40 8.55 0.34
CA GLN A 252 -20.64 7.40 1.22
C GLN A 252 -20.50 6.06 0.50
N ASP A 253 -20.76 6.01 -0.80
CA ASP A 253 -20.70 4.80 -1.60
C ASP A 253 -19.24 4.41 -1.87
N GLU A 254 -18.38 5.37 -2.22
CA GLU A 254 -16.93 5.22 -2.33
C GLU A 254 -16.34 4.73 -1.00
N ALA A 255 -16.68 5.39 0.10
CA ALA A 255 -16.22 4.99 1.43
C ALA A 255 -16.66 3.57 1.81
N ALA A 256 -17.90 3.20 1.48
CA ALA A 256 -18.43 1.86 1.73
C ALA A 256 -17.70 0.80 0.89
N GLN A 257 -17.43 1.07 -0.39
CA GLN A 257 -16.70 0.16 -1.28
C GLN A 257 -15.24 -0.04 -0.83
N ILE A 258 -14.53 1.05 -0.51
CA ILE A 258 -13.16 0.98 0.01
C ILE A 258 -13.13 0.11 1.26
N LYS A 259 -14.03 0.38 2.21
CA LYS A 259 -14.13 -0.40 3.45
C LYS A 259 -14.43 -1.88 3.19
N GLN A 260 -15.32 -2.18 2.24
CA GLN A 260 -15.64 -3.55 1.87
C GLN A 260 -14.41 -4.28 1.33
N TYR A 261 -13.68 -3.70 0.37
CA TYR A 261 -12.52 -4.36 -0.24
C TYR A 261 -11.34 -4.48 0.74
N ILE A 262 -11.10 -3.46 1.57
CA ILE A 262 -10.12 -3.58 2.68
C ILE A 262 -10.53 -4.69 3.64
N GLY A 263 -11.82 -4.82 3.97
CA GLY A 263 -12.33 -5.90 4.82
C GLY A 263 -12.07 -7.29 4.23
N GLN A 264 -12.24 -7.46 2.91
CA GLN A 264 -11.92 -8.72 2.21
C GLN A 264 -10.42 -9.04 2.28
N ILE A 265 -9.55 -8.04 2.06
CA ILE A 265 -8.10 -8.20 2.19
C ILE A 265 -7.73 -8.59 3.62
N GLN A 266 -8.38 -7.99 4.62
CA GLN A 266 -8.15 -8.29 6.03
C GLN A 266 -8.58 -9.70 6.42
N GLU A 267 -9.76 -10.16 5.98
CA GLU A 267 -10.23 -11.52 6.24
C GLU A 267 -9.26 -12.56 5.65
N SER A 268 -8.86 -12.37 4.40
CA SER A 268 -7.89 -13.23 3.72
C SER A 268 -6.50 -13.19 4.38
N SER A 269 -6.07 -12.01 4.87
CA SER A 269 -4.84 -11.87 5.64
C SER A 269 -4.89 -12.62 6.97
N ASN A 270 -6.01 -12.60 7.67
CA ASN A 270 -6.18 -13.34 8.92
C ASN A 270 -6.10 -14.85 8.70
N LYS A 271 -6.69 -15.37 7.62
CA LYS A 271 -6.53 -16.80 7.24
C LYS A 271 -5.05 -17.18 7.09
N LEU A 272 -4.24 -16.31 6.48
CA LEU A 272 -2.78 -16.54 6.36
C LEU A 272 -2.06 -16.51 7.72
N ILE A 273 -2.51 -15.69 8.66
CA ILE A 273 -1.98 -15.67 10.03
C ILE A 273 -2.30 -16.98 10.75
N ASP A 274 -3.55 -17.42 10.70
CA ASP A 274 -4.02 -18.65 11.35
C ASP A 274 -3.29 -19.88 10.80
N LEU A 275 -2.97 -19.88 9.51
CA LEU A 275 -2.21 -20.93 8.83
C LEU A 275 -0.69 -20.85 9.06
N GLY A 276 -0.18 -19.80 9.70
CA GLY A 276 1.27 -19.57 9.87
C GLY A 276 2.00 -19.22 8.56
N LEU A 277 1.26 -18.75 7.53
CA LEU A 277 1.77 -18.44 6.19
C LEU A 277 1.85 -16.93 5.92
N TYR A 278 1.62 -16.09 6.94
CA TYR A 278 1.59 -14.63 6.82
C TYR A 278 2.95 -14.00 6.50
N ASP A 279 4.04 -14.64 6.94
CA ASP A 279 5.41 -14.20 6.74
C ASP A 279 6.07 -14.78 5.48
N ASP A 280 5.32 -15.57 4.71
CA ASP A 280 5.81 -16.12 3.45
C ASP A 280 6.20 -15.03 2.43
N SER A 281 7.20 -15.31 1.59
CA SER A 281 7.71 -14.38 0.58
C SER A 281 6.67 -13.97 -0.47
N GLN A 282 5.84 -14.91 -0.95
CA GLN A 282 4.76 -14.59 -1.88
C GLN A 282 3.64 -13.83 -1.17
N THR A 283 3.29 -14.24 0.05
CA THR A 283 2.32 -13.51 0.89
C THR A 283 2.74 -12.06 1.08
N LYS A 284 4.00 -11.79 1.44
CA LYS A 284 4.55 -10.45 1.60
C LYS A 284 4.41 -9.59 0.34
N THR A 285 4.61 -10.19 -0.83
CA THR A 285 4.52 -9.48 -2.12
C THR A 285 3.08 -9.06 -2.44
N ILE A 286 2.11 -9.94 -2.23
CA ILE A 286 0.68 -9.64 -2.44
C ILE A 286 0.19 -8.59 -1.44
N ARG A 287 0.65 -8.70 -0.20
CA ARG A 287 0.40 -7.74 0.88
C ARG A 287 0.93 -6.34 0.56
N ASP A 288 2.13 -6.23 0.01
CA ASP A 288 2.66 -4.95 -0.46
C ASP A 288 1.84 -4.37 -1.62
N ARG A 289 1.35 -5.20 -2.54
CA ARG A 289 0.43 -4.74 -3.60
C ARG A 289 -0.87 -4.19 -3.00
N ALA A 290 -1.44 -4.87 -2.01
CA ALA A 290 -2.63 -4.38 -1.30
C ALA A 290 -2.37 -3.03 -0.61
N ALA A 291 -1.25 -2.90 0.09
CA ALA A 291 -0.84 -1.63 0.69
C ALA A 291 -0.64 -0.53 -0.36
N ALA A 292 -0.10 -0.87 -1.55
CA ALA A 292 0.08 0.07 -2.65
C ALA A 292 -1.25 0.58 -3.21
N ALA A 293 -2.23 -0.29 -3.37
CA ALA A 293 -3.56 0.08 -3.86
C ALA A 293 -4.27 1.03 -2.88
N ILE A 294 -4.22 0.73 -1.57
CA ILE A 294 -4.78 1.63 -0.55
C ILE A 294 -4.03 2.97 -0.55
N ARG A 295 -2.69 2.95 -0.69
CA ARG A 295 -1.87 4.17 -0.81
C ARG A 295 -2.27 5.02 -2.02
N SER A 296 -2.65 4.43 -3.15
CA SER A 296 -3.13 5.20 -4.32
C SER A 296 -4.35 6.03 -3.96
N ILE A 297 -5.34 5.39 -3.30
CA ILE A 297 -6.56 6.05 -2.84
C ILE A 297 -6.27 7.17 -1.83
N VAL A 298 -5.30 6.96 -0.94
CA VAL A 298 -4.82 8.00 0.00
C VAL A 298 -4.34 9.24 -0.75
N LEU A 299 -3.58 9.05 -1.83
CA LEU A 299 -3.08 10.17 -2.64
C LEU A 299 -4.20 10.87 -3.38
N ASP A 300 -5.19 10.15 -3.90
CA ASP A 300 -6.33 10.75 -4.59
C ASP A 300 -7.15 11.63 -3.63
N ILE A 301 -7.48 11.13 -2.43
CA ILE A 301 -8.17 11.90 -1.40
C ILE A 301 -7.38 13.14 -1.00
N HIS A 302 -6.06 13.02 -0.82
CA HIS A 302 -5.23 14.16 -0.45
C HIS A 302 -5.15 15.20 -1.58
N ASN A 303 -4.90 14.77 -2.82
CA ASN A 303 -4.69 15.68 -3.94
C ASN A 303 -5.98 16.35 -4.41
N ASN A 304 -7.12 15.65 -4.39
CA ASN A 304 -8.37 16.17 -4.92
C ASN A 304 -9.17 16.96 -3.88
N LEU A 305 -9.06 16.61 -2.59
CA LEU A 305 -9.92 17.17 -1.53
C LEU A 305 -9.17 17.92 -0.43
N ASP A 306 -7.84 17.79 -0.38
CA ASP A 306 -7.01 18.27 0.73
C ASP A 306 -7.48 17.72 2.11
N ASP A 307 -8.16 16.56 2.12
CA ASP A 307 -8.67 15.91 3.35
C ASP A 307 -7.56 15.08 4.02
N LEU A 308 -6.60 15.80 4.60
CA LEU A 308 -5.44 15.22 5.28
C LEU A 308 -5.83 14.22 6.40
N PRO A 309 -6.83 14.48 7.28
CA PRO A 309 -7.21 13.53 8.32
C PRO A 309 -7.68 12.17 7.79
N LYS A 310 -8.50 12.14 6.72
CA LYS A 310 -8.95 10.87 6.13
C LYS A 310 -7.82 10.15 5.41
N ALA A 311 -7.00 10.88 4.64
CA ALA A 311 -5.84 10.35 3.96
C ALA A 311 -4.88 9.67 4.95
N GLU A 312 -4.58 10.33 6.09
CA GLU A 312 -3.72 9.80 7.15
C GLU A 312 -4.30 8.52 7.78
N GLN A 313 -5.60 8.46 8.04
CA GLN A 313 -6.25 7.27 8.59
C GLN A 313 -6.15 6.06 7.65
N LEU A 314 -6.44 6.26 6.36
CA LEU A 314 -6.33 5.21 5.36
C LEU A 314 -4.88 4.76 5.14
N LEU A 315 -3.92 5.69 5.23
CA LEU A 315 -2.50 5.37 5.15
C LEU A 315 -2.04 4.50 6.33
N LYS A 316 -2.56 4.76 7.53
CA LYS A 316 -2.34 3.88 8.70
C LYS A 316 -2.96 2.49 8.52
N VAL A 317 -4.08 2.38 7.81
CA VAL A 317 -4.66 1.08 7.43
C VAL A 317 -3.76 0.36 6.43
N ALA A 318 -3.26 1.06 5.40
CA ALA A 318 -2.30 0.49 4.45
C ALA A 318 -1.05 -0.08 5.14
N MET A 319 -0.57 0.61 6.18
CA MET A 319 0.58 0.18 6.99
C MET A 319 0.38 -1.19 7.65
N GLN A 320 -0.84 -1.57 7.99
CA GLN A 320 -1.14 -2.87 8.60
C GLN A 320 -0.94 -4.04 7.62
N PHE A 321 -1.04 -3.78 6.32
CA PHE A 321 -0.90 -4.81 5.30
C PHE A 321 0.54 -4.98 4.83
N VAL A 322 1.49 -4.12 5.20
CA VAL A 322 2.84 -4.13 4.64
C VAL A 322 3.58 -5.46 4.87
N GLY A 323 4.01 -6.08 3.78
CA GLY A 323 4.79 -7.31 3.78
C GLY A 323 6.30 -7.09 3.84
N THR A 324 6.83 -6.02 3.21
CA THR A 324 8.28 -5.79 3.15
C THR A 324 8.74 -4.49 3.84
N PRO A 325 10.01 -4.44 4.30
CA PRO A 325 10.58 -3.20 4.85
C PRO A 325 10.59 -2.03 3.88
N GLY A 326 10.74 -2.29 2.57
CA GLY A 326 10.78 -1.25 1.55
C GLY A 326 9.45 -0.51 1.43
N MET A 327 8.34 -1.25 1.37
CA MET A 327 7.02 -0.64 1.39
C MET A 327 6.73 0.07 2.72
N LYS A 328 7.18 -0.50 3.85
CA LYS A 328 7.03 0.13 5.17
C LYS A 328 7.67 1.51 5.22
N HIS A 329 8.90 1.62 4.74
CA HIS A 329 9.63 2.88 4.71
C HIS A 329 8.93 3.91 3.82
N LYS A 330 8.43 3.49 2.65
CA LYS A 330 7.69 4.36 1.74
C LYS A 330 6.43 4.94 2.39
N LEU A 331 5.59 4.10 3.01
CA LEU A 331 4.37 4.59 3.68
C LEU A 331 4.70 5.45 4.91
N GLN A 332 5.81 5.19 5.59
CA GLN A 332 6.25 6.01 6.72
C GLN A 332 6.68 7.40 6.25
N GLN A 333 7.40 7.49 5.13
CA GLN A 333 7.79 8.76 4.54
C GLN A 333 6.55 9.59 4.14
N ASP A 334 5.51 8.95 3.61
CA ASP A 334 4.24 9.64 3.28
C ASP A 334 3.56 10.16 4.56
N LEU A 335 3.52 9.37 5.64
CA LEU A 335 2.98 9.81 6.94
C LEU A 335 3.78 10.96 7.55
N ASP A 336 5.10 10.89 7.50
CA ASP A 336 5.98 11.95 8.01
C ASP A 336 5.75 13.25 7.21
N THR A 337 5.52 13.14 5.91
CA THR A 337 5.15 14.28 5.04
C THR A 337 3.81 14.89 5.46
N PHE A 338 2.79 14.06 5.71
CA PHE A 338 1.48 14.55 6.18
C PHE A 338 1.57 15.26 7.53
N GLU A 339 2.33 14.71 8.47
CA GLU A 339 2.56 15.35 9.78
C GLU A 339 3.32 16.67 9.66
N GLN A 340 4.28 16.76 8.74
CA GLN A 340 4.98 18.01 8.46
C GLN A 340 4.04 19.06 7.86
N ASN A 341 3.27 18.71 6.83
CA ASN A 341 2.28 19.59 6.21
C ASN A 341 1.28 20.14 7.24
N LYS A 342 0.84 19.30 8.18
CA LYS A 342 -0.07 19.70 9.27
C LYS A 342 0.56 20.70 10.23
N LYS A 343 1.83 20.51 10.60
CA LYS A 343 2.58 21.45 11.45
C LYS A 343 2.73 22.80 10.75
N ASP A 344 3.06 22.79 9.47
CA ASP A 344 3.25 24.03 8.72
C ASP A 344 1.93 24.76 8.49
N MET A 345 0.86 24.03 8.20
CA MET A 345 -0.48 24.60 8.11
C MET A 345 -0.95 25.18 9.45
N ALA A 346 -0.61 24.57 10.59
CA ALA A 346 -0.93 25.11 11.91
C ALA A 346 -0.22 26.46 12.18
N LYS A 347 0.98 26.67 11.62
CA LYS A 347 1.70 27.96 11.69
C LYS A 347 1.10 29.00 10.75
N ILE A 348 0.61 28.58 9.58
CA ILE A 348 0.05 29.48 8.55
C ILE A 348 -1.41 29.87 8.85
N SER A 349 -2.20 28.98 9.46
CA SER A 349 -3.64 29.18 9.69
C SER A 349 -3.99 30.48 10.44
N PRO A 350 -3.29 30.87 11.52
CA PRO A 350 -3.55 32.13 12.20
C PRO A 350 -3.39 33.36 11.29
N VAL A 351 -2.44 33.32 10.35
CA VAL A 351 -2.24 34.39 9.37
C VAL A 351 -3.42 34.45 8.40
N LEU A 352 -3.88 33.29 7.91
CA LEU A 352 -5.04 33.21 7.01
C LEU A 352 -6.31 33.75 7.65
N GLU A 353 -6.53 33.48 8.95
CA GLU A 353 -7.65 34.04 9.71
C GLU A 353 -7.59 35.56 9.77
N LEU A 354 -6.43 36.14 10.10
CA LEU A 354 -6.24 37.60 10.13
C LEU A 354 -6.45 38.25 8.76
N LEU A 355 -5.98 37.61 7.69
CA LEU A 355 -6.22 38.08 6.32
C LEU A 355 -7.71 38.07 5.96
N LYS A 356 -8.43 37.01 6.33
CA LYS A 356 -9.88 36.89 6.13
C LYS A 356 -10.66 37.95 6.91
N GLU A 357 -10.22 38.26 8.13
CA GLU A 357 -10.79 39.34 8.97
C GLU A 357 -10.34 40.74 8.54
N LYS A 358 -9.52 40.87 7.48
CA LYS A 358 -8.94 42.13 6.98
C LYS A 358 -8.06 42.86 8.02
N LYS A 359 -7.50 42.13 8.99
CA LYS A 359 -6.58 42.64 10.01
C LYS A 359 -5.14 42.59 9.50
N TYR A 360 -4.87 43.32 8.42
CA TYR A 360 -3.61 43.18 7.67
C TYR A 360 -2.36 43.57 8.46
N VAL A 361 -2.43 44.58 9.33
CA VAL A 361 -1.28 45.01 10.15
C VAL A 361 -0.90 43.92 11.15
N GLU A 362 -1.89 43.30 11.80
CA GLU A 362 -1.70 42.17 12.72
C GLU A 362 -1.16 40.95 11.97
N ALA A 363 -1.67 40.69 10.75
CA ALA A 363 -1.18 39.62 9.89
C ALA A 363 0.30 39.81 9.52
N ILE A 364 0.70 41.01 9.07
CA ILE A 364 2.10 41.34 8.72
C ILE A 364 3.02 41.16 9.92
N ALA A 365 2.63 41.67 11.10
CA ALA A 365 3.42 41.53 12.31
C ALA A 365 3.57 40.05 12.74
N LEU A 366 2.51 39.26 12.62
CA LEU A 366 2.55 37.83 12.92
C LEU A 366 3.43 37.07 11.93
N ILE A 367 3.37 37.42 10.63
CA ILE A 367 4.23 36.85 9.60
C ILE A 367 5.70 37.12 9.91
N ASP A 368 6.06 38.38 10.19
CA ASP A 368 7.45 38.75 10.48
C ASP A 368 7.98 38.07 11.74
N LYS A 369 7.15 37.97 12.79
CA LYS A 369 7.48 37.23 13.99
C LYS A 369 7.71 35.74 13.70
N THR A 370 6.79 35.11 12.96
CA THR A 370 6.86 33.67 12.65
C THR A 370 8.08 33.36 11.79
N LYS A 371 8.42 34.23 10.83
CA LYS A 371 9.64 34.09 10.02
C LYS A 371 10.91 34.16 10.86
N GLU A 372 10.97 35.07 11.84
CA GLU A 372 12.14 35.20 12.71
C GLU A 372 12.29 33.97 13.63
N GLU A 373 11.17 33.48 14.18
CA GLU A 373 11.12 32.29 15.03
C GLU A 373 11.50 31.01 14.26
N HIS A 374 11.26 30.97 12.96
CA HIS A 374 11.47 29.80 12.09
C HIS A 374 12.41 30.06 10.91
N LYS A 375 13.41 30.92 11.07
CA LYS A 375 14.31 31.37 9.99
C LYS A 375 15.08 30.26 9.26
N ASP A 376 15.24 29.10 9.89
CA ASP A 376 15.94 27.94 9.34
C ASP A 376 15.01 27.03 8.50
N GLU A 377 13.69 27.29 8.50
CA GLU A 377 12.69 26.52 7.75
C GLU A 377 12.37 27.22 6.41
N THR A 378 13.19 26.97 5.39
CA THR A 378 13.13 27.69 4.10
C THR A 378 11.74 27.68 3.45
N ASP A 379 11.09 26.52 3.36
CA ASP A 379 9.76 26.38 2.72
C ASP A 379 8.68 27.19 3.46
N LEU A 380 8.73 27.21 4.79
CA LEU A 380 7.81 28.01 5.61
C LEU A 380 8.08 29.51 5.42
N VAL A 381 9.35 29.92 5.39
CA VAL A 381 9.74 31.31 5.16
C VAL A 381 9.26 31.81 3.80
N ASP A 382 9.37 30.98 2.76
CA ASP A 382 8.89 31.31 1.42
C ASP A 382 7.35 31.41 1.36
N ALA A 383 6.64 30.47 1.99
CA ALA A 383 5.19 30.55 2.13
C ALA A 383 4.76 31.84 2.88
N MET A 384 5.47 32.18 3.95
CA MET A 384 5.23 33.41 4.72
C MET A 384 5.55 34.69 3.93
N ASN A 385 6.59 34.69 3.10
CA ASN A 385 6.90 35.80 2.21
C ASN A 385 5.77 36.04 1.20
N SER A 386 5.26 34.98 0.58
CA SER A 386 4.10 35.05 -0.32
C SER A 386 2.87 35.62 0.39
N LYS A 387 2.59 35.16 1.62
CA LYS A 387 1.50 35.70 2.44
C LYS A 387 1.73 37.15 2.86
N LYS A 388 2.97 37.58 3.05
CA LYS A 388 3.32 38.98 3.33
C LYS A 388 3.02 39.88 2.13
N LYS A 389 3.38 39.45 0.92
CA LYS A 389 3.02 40.16 -0.33
C LYS A 389 1.51 40.36 -0.42
N GLU A 390 0.73 39.28 -0.21
CA GLU A 390 -0.73 39.34 -0.18
C GLU A 390 -1.26 40.33 0.88
N ALA A 391 -0.76 40.24 2.12
CA ALA A 391 -1.18 41.10 3.22
C ALA A 391 -0.93 42.59 2.95
N VAL A 392 0.28 42.93 2.49
CA VAL A 392 0.70 44.30 2.18
C VAL A 392 -0.13 44.86 1.02
N THR A 393 -0.28 44.09 -0.06
CA THR A 393 -1.06 44.51 -1.22
C THR A 393 -2.52 44.75 -0.86
N MET A 394 -3.16 43.82 -0.14
CA MET A 394 -4.56 43.96 0.26
C MET A 394 -4.78 45.12 1.24
N TYR A 395 -3.81 45.38 2.13
CA TYR A 395 -3.86 46.55 3.01
C TYR A 395 -3.82 47.85 2.20
N ALA A 396 -2.88 47.96 1.27
CA ALA A 396 -2.72 49.12 0.42
C ALA A 396 -3.96 49.35 -0.47
N VAL A 397 -4.50 48.29 -1.08
CA VAL A 397 -5.74 48.34 -1.86
C VAL A 397 -6.91 48.84 -1.03
N GLY A 398 -7.05 48.35 0.21
CA GLY A 398 -8.11 48.81 1.12
C GLY A 398 -8.04 50.31 1.39
N GLU A 399 -6.87 50.84 1.74
CA GLU A 399 -6.66 52.27 1.95
C GLU A 399 -6.85 53.09 0.66
N PHE A 400 -6.41 52.56 -0.48
CA PHE A 400 -6.56 53.21 -1.78
C PHE A 400 -8.03 53.34 -2.18
N LEU A 401 -8.83 52.28 -2.04
CA LEU A 401 -10.25 52.29 -2.39
C LEU A 401 -11.04 53.26 -1.51
N GLU A 402 -10.76 53.34 -0.21
CA GLU A 402 -11.39 54.32 0.67
C GLU A 402 -10.95 55.76 0.32
N GLY A 403 -9.67 55.97 0.03
CA GLY A 403 -9.16 57.25 -0.48
C GLY A 403 -9.82 57.68 -1.78
N ARG A 404 -9.98 56.75 -2.73
CA ARG A 404 -10.68 56.97 -4.01
C ARG A 404 -12.15 57.34 -3.83
N LYS A 405 -12.88 56.66 -2.96
CA LYS A 405 -14.28 57.01 -2.64
C LYS A 405 -14.43 58.43 -2.08
N LEU A 406 -13.46 58.90 -1.28
CA LEU A 406 -13.43 60.27 -0.78
C LEU A 406 -13.09 61.26 -1.90
N PHE A 407 -12.14 60.91 -2.76
CA PHE A 407 -11.73 61.70 -3.90
C PHE A 407 -12.89 61.96 -4.88
N GLU A 408 -13.66 60.91 -5.20
CA GLU A 408 -14.84 60.98 -6.08
C GLU A 408 -15.98 61.83 -5.49
N LYS A 409 -15.99 62.02 -4.17
CA LYS A 409 -16.93 62.90 -3.46
C LYS A 409 -16.39 64.33 -3.28
N ASP A 410 -15.35 64.70 -4.02
CA ASP A 410 -14.66 65.99 -3.93
C ASP A 410 -14.04 66.30 -2.54
N LYS A 411 -13.88 65.31 -1.67
CA LYS A 411 -13.31 65.44 -0.31
C LYS A 411 -11.79 65.27 -0.33
N TYR A 412 -11.09 66.10 -1.09
CA TYR A 412 -9.66 65.91 -1.36
C TYR A 412 -8.76 66.01 -0.11
N ASP A 413 -9.11 66.85 0.87
CA ASP A 413 -8.41 66.93 2.16
C ASP A 413 -8.46 65.61 2.96
N GLU A 414 -9.58 64.90 2.88
CA GLU A 414 -9.76 63.60 3.55
C GLU A 414 -9.16 62.45 2.70
N ALA A 415 -9.19 62.58 1.38
CA ALA A 415 -8.71 61.57 0.43
C ALA A 415 -7.18 61.48 0.36
N ALA A 416 -6.50 62.63 0.30
CA ALA A 416 -5.04 62.70 0.15
C ALA A 416 -4.26 61.88 1.20
N PRO A 417 -4.52 61.99 2.53
CA PRO A 417 -3.78 61.21 3.51
C PRO A 417 -4.01 59.70 3.37
N ARG A 418 -5.19 59.27 2.91
CA ARG A 418 -5.51 57.84 2.67
C ARG A 418 -4.78 57.30 1.45
N LEU A 419 -4.79 58.04 0.34
CA LEU A 419 -4.08 57.66 -0.89
C LEU A 419 -2.56 57.67 -0.69
N GLN A 420 -2.03 58.64 0.08
CA GLN A 420 -0.62 58.69 0.44
C GLN A 420 -0.24 57.52 1.36
N LYS A 421 -1.10 57.17 2.32
CA LYS A 421 -0.91 55.98 3.17
C LYS A 421 -0.90 54.70 2.33
N ALA A 422 -1.81 54.54 1.38
CA ALA A 422 -1.84 53.39 0.48
C ALA A 422 -0.53 53.24 -0.32
N ALA A 423 -0.03 54.34 -0.88
CA ALA A 423 1.26 54.37 -1.58
C ALA A 423 2.42 54.07 -0.63
N ALA A 424 2.43 54.64 0.58
CA ALA A 424 3.48 54.42 1.57
C ALA A 424 3.57 52.96 2.00
N ILE A 425 2.43 52.28 2.24
CA ILE A 425 2.40 50.86 2.61
C ILE A 425 3.15 50.00 1.58
N VAL A 426 2.93 50.23 0.29
CA VAL A 426 3.62 49.49 -0.78
C VAL A 426 5.09 49.89 -0.85
N TYR A 427 5.39 51.20 -0.84
CA TYR A 427 6.76 51.69 -1.02
C TYR A 427 7.69 51.30 0.13
N GLU A 428 7.22 51.36 1.37
CA GLU A 428 7.97 50.93 2.55
C GLU A 428 8.25 49.43 2.55
N ASN A 429 7.43 48.65 1.84
CA ASN A 429 7.58 47.21 1.68
C ASN A 429 8.05 46.85 0.26
N ILE A 430 8.64 47.77 -0.51
CA ILE A 430 8.94 47.50 -1.93
C ILE A 430 9.89 46.31 -2.12
N GLU A 431 10.73 46.03 -1.12
CA GLU A 431 11.75 44.98 -1.12
C GLU A 431 11.16 43.56 -1.01
N ILE A 432 9.88 43.41 -0.63
CA ILE A 432 9.24 42.09 -0.63
C ILE A 432 8.68 41.70 -2.00
N PHE A 433 8.65 42.62 -2.96
CA PHE A 433 8.16 42.40 -4.32
C PHE A 433 9.34 42.21 -5.28
N ASP A 434 9.18 41.36 -6.29
CA ASP A 434 10.21 41.14 -7.30
C ASP A 434 10.21 42.29 -8.32
N VAL A 435 10.67 43.46 -7.88
CA VAL A 435 10.66 44.71 -8.66
C VAL A 435 11.99 45.45 -8.52
N ASP A 436 12.43 46.06 -9.62
CA ASP A 436 13.58 46.98 -9.57
C ASP A 436 13.14 48.32 -8.96
N LYS A 437 13.55 48.54 -7.71
CA LYS A 437 13.26 49.78 -6.95
C LYS A 437 13.68 51.04 -7.71
N SER A 438 14.77 51.00 -8.48
CA SER A 438 15.24 52.16 -9.25
C SER A 438 14.29 52.51 -10.41
N VAL A 439 13.67 51.50 -11.02
CA VAL A 439 12.65 51.68 -12.05
C VAL A 439 11.38 52.26 -11.43
N VAL A 440 10.97 51.74 -10.26
CA VAL A 440 9.82 52.26 -9.51
C VAL A 440 10.04 53.72 -9.11
N ASP A 441 11.22 54.07 -8.58
CA ASP A 441 11.57 55.45 -8.22
C ASP A 441 11.50 56.39 -9.43
N SER A 442 12.00 55.94 -10.59
CA SER A 442 11.92 56.69 -11.85
C SER A 442 10.47 56.93 -12.29
N TRP A 443 9.59 55.92 -12.20
CA TRP A 443 8.17 56.07 -12.49
C TRP A 443 7.47 57.02 -11.52
N LEU A 444 7.76 56.91 -10.23
CA LEU A 444 7.20 57.81 -9.21
C LEU A 444 7.62 59.26 -9.43
N GLN A 445 8.88 59.50 -9.79
CA GLN A 445 9.36 60.83 -10.12
C GLN A 445 8.68 61.39 -11.38
N LEU A 446 8.55 60.56 -12.43
CA LEU A 446 7.85 60.93 -13.66
C LEU A 446 6.39 61.30 -13.38
N ILE A 447 5.68 60.57 -12.53
CA ILE A 447 4.29 60.89 -12.15
C ILE A 447 4.23 62.23 -11.41
N LYS A 448 5.09 62.43 -10.40
CA LYS A 448 5.13 63.66 -9.61
C LYS A 448 5.38 64.89 -10.49
N ASP A 449 6.35 64.79 -11.39
CA ASP A 449 6.71 65.90 -12.28
C ASP A 449 5.60 66.24 -13.27
N ASN A 450 4.97 65.22 -13.87
CA ASN A 450 3.88 65.42 -14.82
C ASN A 450 2.60 65.96 -14.16
N VAL A 451 2.26 65.48 -12.97
CA VAL A 451 1.07 65.97 -12.24
C VAL A 451 1.29 67.40 -11.76
N LYS A 452 2.51 67.78 -11.35
CA LYS A 452 2.84 69.14 -10.90
C LYS A 452 2.65 70.21 -11.98
N ILE A 453 2.88 69.87 -13.26
CA ILE A 453 2.71 70.77 -14.41
C ILE A 453 1.32 70.66 -15.06
N MET A 454 0.39 69.95 -14.42
CA MET A 454 -0.95 69.71 -14.98
C MET A 454 -1.78 71.00 -15.02
N THR A 455 -2.20 71.36 -16.22
CA THR A 455 -3.07 72.49 -16.58
C THR A 455 -4.35 71.96 -17.24
N SER A 456 -5.29 72.85 -17.58
CA SER A 456 -6.47 72.45 -18.36
C SER A 456 -6.15 72.03 -19.79
N GLU A 457 -5.02 72.48 -20.32
CA GLU A 457 -4.64 72.29 -21.73
C GLU A 457 -3.89 70.96 -21.94
N ASN A 458 -3.15 70.48 -20.94
CA ASN A 458 -2.35 69.25 -21.00
C ASN A 458 -2.86 68.10 -20.10
N ALA A 459 -4.02 68.23 -19.44
CA ALA A 459 -4.56 67.18 -18.56
C ALA A 459 -4.68 65.81 -19.26
N LYS A 460 -5.18 65.80 -20.50
CA LYS A 460 -5.27 64.57 -21.33
C LYS A 460 -3.91 63.95 -21.61
N GLU A 461 -2.85 64.76 -21.72
CA GLU A 461 -1.50 64.26 -21.97
C GLU A 461 -0.91 63.63 -20.70
N VAL A 462 -1.16 64.23 -19.53
CA VAL A 462 -0.75 63.67 -18.24
C VAL A 462 -1.49 62.38 -17.93
N ASP A 463 -2.79 62.31 -18.21
CA ASP A 463 -3.60 61.09 -18.08
C ASP A 463 -3.08 60.00 -19.02
N ALA A 464 -2.82 60.33 -20.28
CA ALA A 464 -2.26 59.38 -21.25
C ALA A 464 -0.88 58.85 -20.85
N ILE A 465 -0.08 59.62 -20.10
CA ILE A 465 1.20 59.17 -19.54
C ILE A 465 0.97 58.17 -18.40
N GLN A 466 0.01 58.44 -17.52
CA GLN A 466 -0.36 57.51 -16.44
C GLN A 466 -0.97 56.22 -17.01
N ASP A 467 -1.89 56.28 -17.98
CA ASP A 467 -2.45 55.11 -18.66
C ASP A 467 -1.37 54.25 -19.33
N LYS A 468 -0.39 54.88 -19.99
CA LYS A 468 0.77 54.17 -20.57
C LYS A 468 1.61 53.48 -19.49
N MET A 469 1.74 54.07 -18.30
CA MET A 469 2.46 53.43 -17.19
C MET A 469 1.68 52.25 -16.63
N ILE A 470 0.37 52.39 -16.43
CA ILE A 470 -0.49 51.27 -16.00
C ILE A 470 -0.42 50.13 -17.01
N LYS A 471 -0.50 50.42 -18.31
CA LYS A 471 -0.33 49.41 -19.36
C LYS A 471 1.05 48.74 -19.32
N LYS A 472 2.12 49.50 -19.09
CA LYS A 472 3.46 48.90 -18.92
C LYS A 472 3.55 48.00 -17.69
N ILE A 473 2.83 48.31 -16.61
CA ILE A 473 2.73 47.45 -15.44
C ILE A 473 1.97 46.17 -15.79
N ASP A 474 0.88 46.28 -16.56
CA ASP A 474 0.14 45.11 -17.06
C ASP A 474 0.99 44.19 -17.93
N ASP A 475 1.80 44.78 -18.82
CA ASP A 475 2.66 44.04 -19.74
C ASP A 475 3.92 43.47 -19.04
N ALA A 476 4.31 43.98 -17.86
CA ALA A 476 5.56 43.64 -17.18
C ALA A 476 5.43 42.61 -16.05
N PHE A 477 4.23 42.40 -15.51
CA PHE A 477 4.02 41.51 -14.36
C PHE A 477 2.99 40.43 -14.66
N ASP A 478 3.46 39.18 -14.66
CA ASP A 478 2.61 37.99 -14.71
C ASP A 478 2.03 37.65 -13.32
N GLU A 479 2.70 38.04 -12.23
CA GLU A 479 2.23 37.82 -10.85
C GLU A 479 1.21 38.87 -10.39
N ARG A 480 0.08 38.39 -9.84
CA ARG A 480 -1.08 39.21 -9.50
C ARG A 480 -0.81 40.23 -8.38
N TRP A 481 0.09 39.94 -7.45
CA TRP A 481 0.30 40.78 -6.26
C TRP A 481 1.19 41.99 -6.54
N GLU A 482 2.28 41.78 -7.26
CA GLU A 482 3.25 42.78 -7.72
C GLU A 482 2.54 43.79 -8.62
N GLN A 483 1.82 43.30 -9.62
CA GLN A 483 1.05 44.14 -10.54
C GLN A 483 0.08 45.05 -9.77
N MET A 484 -0.67 44.48 -8.82
CA MET A 484 -1.67 45.22 -8.04
C MET A 484 -1.03 46.22 -7.08
N ALA A 485 0.04 45.83 -6.39
CA ALA A 485 0.78 46.69 -5.47
C ALA A 485 1.36 47.91 -6.20
N ILE A 486 2.03 47.69 -7.34
CA ILE A 486 2.64 48.77 -8.11
C ILE A 486 1.59 49.69 -8.73
N LYS A 487 0.44 49.16 -9.19
CA LYS A 487 -0.70 49.99 -9.62
C LYS A 487 -1.22 50.89 -8.49
N VAL A 488 -1.40 50.35 -7.28
CA VAL A 488 -1.84 51.13 -6.12
C VAL A 488 -0.83 52.21 -5.78
N LEU A 489 0.46 51.89 -5.82
CA LEU A 489 1.56 52.83 -5.57
C LEU A 489 1.53 54.00 -6.58
N VAL A 490 1.55 53.69 -7.88
CA VAL A 490 1.51 54.68 -8.97
C VAL A 490 0.26 55.56 -8.90
N ASN A 491 -0.91 54.93 -8.76
CA ASN A 491 -2.17 55.67 -8.71
C ASN A 491 -2.32 56.49 -7.43
N GLY A 492 -1.79 56.02 -6.30
CA GLY A 492 -1.78 56.78 -5.05
C GLY A 492 -1.08 58.12 -5.22
N TYR A 493 0.13 58.13 -5.80
CA TYR A 493 0.87 59.36 -6.10
C TYR A 493 0.16 60.25 -7.13
N TYR A 494 -0.39 59.65 -8.19
CA TYR A 494 -1.11 60.39 -9.22
C TYR A 494 -2.35 61.11 -8.64
N TYR A 495 -3.20 60.41 -7.88
CA TYR A 495 -4.42 60.99 -7.33
C TYR A 495 -4.17 62.01 -6.21
N VAL A 496 -3.13 61.82 -5.40
CA VAL A 496 -2.72 62.84 -4.42
C VAL A 496 -2.37 64.15 -5.13
N GLY A 497 -1.48 64.10 -6.12
CA GLY A 497 -1.08 65.29 -6.88
C GLY A 497 -2.25 65.91 -7.66
N LEU A 498 -3.13 65.09 -8.26
CA LEU A 498 -4.32 65.57 -8.96
C LEU A 498 -5.25 66.34 -8.02
N GLY A 499 -5.45 65.83 -6.80
CA GLY A 499 -6.23 66.51 -5.76
C GLY A 499 -5.67 67.88 -5.42
N GLU A 500 -4.36 68.01 -5.26
CA GLU A 500 -3.70 69.30 -5.00
C GLU A 500 -3.90 70.30 -6.14
N VAL A 501 -3.77 69.85 -7.39
CA VAL A 501 -4.00 70.69 -8.59
C VAL A 501 -5.45 71.17 -8.66
N ILE A 502 -6.42 70.27 -8.42
CA ILE A 502 -7.85 70.63 -8.41
C ILE A 502 -8.14 71.64 -7.30
N LYS A 503 -7.58 71.46 -6.11
CA LYS A 503 -7.76 72.39 -4.97
C LYS A 503 -7.18 73.76 -5.25
N LYS A 504 -5.94 73.83 -5.76
CA LYS A 504 -5.29 75.10 -6.11
C LYS A 504 -6.11 75.89 -7.12
N LYS A 505 -6.65 75.21 -8.14
CA LYS A 505 -7.53 75.84 -9.13
C LYS A 505 -8.91 76.23 -8.59
N LYS A 506 -9.50 75.45 -7.68
CA LYS A 506 -10.74 75.84 -6.96
C LYS A 506 -10.49 77.11 -6.12
N ALA A 507 -9.31 77.28 -5.53
CA ALA A 507 -8.93 78.46 -4.76
C ALA A 507 -8.59 79.69 -5.64
N GLU A 508 -8.03 79.49 -6.83
CA GLU A 508 -7.68 80.57 -7.78
C GLU A 508 -8.91 81.14 -8.54
N ASN A 509 -10.05 80.44 -8.57
CA ASN A 509 -11.23 80.83 -9.37
C ASN A 509 -12.53 81.03 -8.56
N THR A 510 -12.74 82.26 -8.08
CA THR A 510 -14.07 82.78 -7.67
C THR A 510 -14.89 83.35 -8.85
N LYS A 511 -14.45 83.23 -10.11
CA LYS A 511 -15.24 83.64 -11.31
C LYS A 511 -15.36 82.54 -12.39
N SER A 512 -16.52 81.88 -12.37
CA SER A 512 -17.37 81.43 -13.49
C SER A 512 -16.87 80.48 -14.60
N SER A 513 -15.58 80.28 -14.90
CA SER A 513 -15.18 79.39 -16.02
C SER A 513 -14.61 78.02 -15.63
N ALA A 514 -14.25 77.81 -14.35
CA ALA A 514 -13.68 76.53 -13.87
C ALA A 514 -14.71 75.42 -13.61
N ILE A 515 -16.00 75.76 -13.50
CA ILE A 515 -17.07 74.77 -13.27
C ILE A 515 -17.18 73.82 -14.48
N GLY A 516 -16.96 74.32 -15.70
CA GLY A 516 -16.90 73.48 -16.90
C GLY A 516 -15.69 72.53 -16.91
N TRP A 517 -14.55 72.92 -16.35
CA TRP A 517 -13.30 72.14 -16.30
C TRP A 517 -13.35 70.99 -15.28
N ILE A 518 -13.90 71.24 -14.08
CA ILE A 518 -14.08 70.20 -13.05
C ILE A 518 -15.13 69.18 -13.52
N VAL A 519 -16.23 69.64 -14.14
CA VAL A 519 -17.24 68.75 -14.70
C VAL A 519 -16.67 67.91 -15.87
N TRP A 520 -15.79 68.47 -16.72
CA TRP A 520 -15.14 67.71 -17.80
C TRP A 520 -14.15 66.65 -17.30
N ILE A 521 -13.36 66.94 -16.27
CA ILE A 521 -12.44 65.96 -15.65
C ILE A 521 -13.23 64.86 -14.94
N ILE A 522 -14.29 65.21 -14.20
CA ILE A 522 -15.19 64.23 -13.57
C ILE A 522 -15.86 63.35 -14.64
N ILE A 523 -16.28 63.91 -15.79
CA ILE A 523 -16.86 63.14 -16.90
C ILE A 523 -15.82 62.20 -17.55
N ILE A 524 -14.56 62.62 -17.73
CA ILE A 524 -13.48 61.75 -18.24
C ILE A 524 -13.20 60.60 -17.25
N ILE A 525 -13.12 60.90 -15.94
CA ILE A 525 -12.85 59.91 -14.89
C ILE A 525 -14.02 58.91 -14.75
N VAL A 526 -15.27 59.37 -14.85
CA VAL A 526 -16.46 58.50 -14.77
C VAL A 526 -16.64 57.64 -16.01
N LEU A 527 -16.27 58.12 -17.21
CA LEU A 527 -16.32 57.32 -18.44
C LEU A 527 -15.16 56.32 -18.55
N GLY A 528 -13.98 56.64 -18.00
CA GLY A 528 -12.84 55.71 -17.93
C GLY A 528 -13.05 54.53 -16.98
N ALA A 529 -13.78 54.74 -15.87
CA ALA A 529 -14.09 53.69 -14.89
C ALA A 529 -15.20 52.72 -15.31
N LEU A 530 -15.93 53.00 -16.40
CA LEU A 530 -16.99 52.14 -16.95
C LEU A 530 -16.49 51.21 -18.08
N PHE A 531 -15.25 51.37 -18.54
CA PHE A 531 -14.70 50.64 -19.69
C PHE A 531 -13.29 50.04 -19.47
N ASN A 532 -12.84 49.89 -18.22
CA ASN A 532 -11.65 49.09 -17.86
C ASN A 532 -11.89 48.29 -16.57
#